data_AF-A0A957X1T9-F1
#
_entry.id   AF-A0A957X1T9-F1
#
_cell.length_a   1.000
_cell.length_b   1.000
_cell.length_c   1.000
_cell.angle_alpha   90.00
_cell.angle_beta   90.00
_cell.angle_gamma   90.00
#
_symmetry.space_group_name_H-M   'P 1'
#
loop_
_entity.id
_entity.type
_entity.pdbx_description
1 polymer ?
#
loop_
_entity_poly.entity_id
_entity_poly.type
_entity_poly.pdbx_seq_one_letter_code
_entity_poly.pdbx_strand_id
1 'polypeptide(L)' 'MTILQYIVTPIGPALVLLLGAMVEVIVGRWVRRPGLLTGLALFFVALAIWLFLGLRTEPVVPVFSLPWQPPLQTGANLL' A
#
# COMPACT_ATOMS: atom_id res chain seq x y z
N MET A 1 -13.80 2.89 -12.06
CA MET A 1 -12.64 2.65 -11.16
C MET A 1 -12.51 1.16 -10.90
N THR A 2 -11.34 0.58 -11.18
CA THR A 2 -11.09 -0.86 -11.00
C THR A 2 -10.37 -1.12 -9.68
N ILE A 3 -10.49 -2.33 -9.13
CA ILE A 3 -9.83 -2.75 -7.87
C ILE A 3 -8.31 -2.49 -7.92
N LEU A 4 -7.70 -2.65 -9.09
CA LEU A 4 -6.29 -2.40 -9.32
C LEU A 4 -5.90 -0.93 -9.06
N GLN A 5 -6.77 0.02 -9.40
CA GLN A 5 -6.51 1.45 -9.17
C GLN A 5 -6.42 1.77 -7.68
N TYR A 6 -7.25 1.14 -6.84
CA TYR A 6 -7.20 1.34 -5.38
C TYR A 6 -5.86 0.91 -4.76
N ILE A 7 -5.20 -0.11 -5.32
CA ILE A 7 -3.90 -0.59 -4.83
C ILE A 7 -2.77 0.40 -5.15
N VAL A 8 -2.91 1.20 -6.20
CA VAL A 8 -1.92 2.22 -6.62
C VAL A 8 -2.22 3.60 -6.01
N THR A 9 -3.15 3.68 -5.05
CA THR A 9 -3.42 4.92 -4.30
C THR A 9 -2.59 4.99 -3.00
N PRO A 10 -2.49 6.17 -2.34
CA PRO A 10 -1.79 6.31 -1.06
C PRO A 10 -2.26 5.35 0.06
N ILE A 11 -3.49 4.84 -0.02
CA ILE A 11 -4.02 3.86 0.93
C ILE A 11 -3.68 2.40 0.57
N GLY A 12 -3.19 2.14 -0.63
CA GLY A 12 -2.86 0.82 -1.14
C GLY A 12 -1.90 0.00 -0.26
N PRO A 13 -0.73 0.55 0.15
CA PRO A 13 0.19 -0.14 1.04
C PRO A 13 -0.46 -0.55 2.38
N ALA A 14 -1.29 0.33 2.96
CA ALA A 14 -1.99 0.04 4.21
C ALA A 14 -3.03 -1.08 4.04
N LEU A 15 -3.75 -1.10 2.91
CA LEU A 15 -4.71 -2.15 2.59
C LEU A 15 -4.02 -3.51 2.42
N VAL A 16 -2.85 -3.54 1.78
CA VAL A 16 -2.04 -4.76 1.64
C VAL A 16 -1.61 -5.31 2.99
N LEU A 17 -1.15 -4.45 3.91
CA LEU A 17 -0.79 -4.88 5.27
C LEU A 17 -2.01 -5.39 6.05
N LEU A 18 -3.16 -4.73 5.94
CA LEU A 18 -4.39 -5.16 6.59
C LEU A 18 -4.84 -6.54 6.10
N LEU A 19 -4.81 -6.76 4.78
CA LEU A 19 -5.11 -8.05 4.19
C LEU A 19 -4.09 -9.11 4.62
N GLY A 20 -2.80 -8.77 4.65
CA GLY A 20 -1.75 -9.66 5.14
C GLY A 20 -1.99 -10.12 6.57
N ALA A 21 -2.30 -9.19 7.47
CA ALA A 21 -2.64 -9.49 8.86
C ALA A 21 -3.89 -10.39 8.97
N MET A 22 -4.93 -10.11 8.19
CA MET A 22 -6.14 -10.94 8.18
C MET A 22 -5.84 -12.37 7.70
N VAL A 23 -5.05 -12.51 6.64
CA VAL A 23 -4.62 -13.81 6.12
C VAL A 23 -3.78 -14.54 7.14
N GLU A 24 -2.83 -13.88 7.82
CA GLU A 24 -2.03 -14.47 8.89
C GLU A 24 -2.88 -14.98 10.06
N VAL A 25 -3.90 -14.24 10.47
CA VAL A 25 -4.81 -14.69 11.55
C VAL A 25 -5.57 -15.94 11.11
N ILE A 26 -6.07 -15.97 9.87
CA ILE A 26 -6.80 -17.13 9.34
C ILE A 26 -5.83 -18.31 9.21
N VAL A 27 -4.73 -18.15 8.48
CA VAL A 27 -3.75 -19.22 8.23
C VAL A 27 -3.12 -19.70 9.54
N GLY A 28 -2.79 -18.80 10.46
CA GLY A 28 -2.19 -19.14 11.75
C GLY A 28 -3.12 -19.92 12.68
N ARG A 29 -4.44 -19.79 12.52
CA ARG A 29 -5.40 -20.67 13.21
C ARG A 29 -5.30 -22.13 12.73
N TRP A 30 -4.99 -22.35 11.46
CA TRP A 30 -4.89 -23.70 10.87
C TRP A 30 -3.46 -24.25 10.88
N VAL A 31 -2.46 -23.39 10.68
CA VAL A 31 -1.06 -23.73 10.48
C VAL A 31 -0.27 -23.27 11.70
N ARG A 32 -0.03 -24.19 12.64
CA ARG A 32 0.79 -23.95 13.86
C ARG A 32 2.29 -23.95 13.60
N ARG A 33 2.74 -23.54 12.41
CA ARG A 33 4.17 -23.46 12.05
C ARG A 33 4.61 -22.00 12.02
N PRO A 34 5.27 -21.51 13.10
CA PRO A 34 5.59 -20.09 13.24
C PRO A 34 6.47 -19.56 12.10
N GLY A 35 7.44 -20.35 11.62
CA GLY A 35 8.32 -19.92 10.53
C GLY A 35 7.61 -19.64 9.20
N LEU A 36 6.54 -20.39 8.89
CA LEU A 36 5.73 -20.12 7.68
C LEU A 36 4.89 -18.86 7.83
N LEU A 37 4.38 -18.59 9.03
CA LEU A 37 3.62 -17.36 9.33
C LEU A 37 4.54 -16.14 9.25
N THR A 38 5.75 -16.21 9.79
CA THR A 38 6.74 -15.14 9.65
C THR A 38 7.11 -14.89 8.20
N GLY A 39 7.32 -15.94 7.40
CA GLY A 39 7.59 -15.78 5.96
C GLY A 39 6.45 -15.11 5.21
N LEU A 40 5.21 -15.48 5.54
CA LEU A 40 4.00 -14.87 4.97
C LEU A 40 3.88 -13.38 5.36
N ALA A 41 4.14 -13.05 6.62
CA ALA A 41 4.16 -11.66 7.09
C ALA A 41 5.18 -10.81 6.33
N LEU A 42 6.40 -11.32 6.21
CA LEU A 42 7.47 -10.64 5.50
C LEU A 42 7.15 -10.44 4.02
N PHE A 43 6.43 -11.37 3.39
CA PHE A 43 5.96 -11.21 2.02
C PHE A 43 5.00 -10.01 1.87
N PHE A 44 4.00 -9.90 2.74
CA PHE A 44 3.06 -8.76 2.71
C PHE A 44 3.76 -7.43 3.02
N VAL A 45 4.71 -7.42 3.96
CA VAL A 45 5.53 -6.25 4.26
C VAL A 45 6.36 -5.84 3.04
N ALA A 46 7.03 -6.77 2.37
CA ALA A 46 7.80 -6.49 1.17
C ALA A 46 6.91 -5.91 0.05
N LEU A 47 5.70 -6.46 -0.13
CA LEU A 47 4.74 -5.97 -1.12
C LEU A 47 4.26 -4.55 -0.81
N ALA A 48 3.98 -4.25 0.46
CA ALA A 48 3.59 -2.90 0.89
C ALA A 48 4.74 -1.89 0.69
N ILE A 49 5.99 -2.27 1.00
CA ILE A 49 7.17 -1.45 0.72
C ILE A 49 7.31 -1.18 -0.78
N TRP A 50 7.13 -2.20 -1.62
CA TRP A 50 7.21 -2.05 -3.07
C TRP A 50 6.17 -1.04 -3.58
N LEU A 51 4.92 -1.16 -3.15
CA LEU A 51 3.86 -0.20 -3.50
C LEU A 51 4.17 1.22 -3.01
N PHE A 52 4.67 1.34 -1.78
CA PHE A 52 5.06 2.64 -1.21
C PHE A 52 6.21 3.29 -1.99
N LEU A 53 7.21 2.51 -2.41
CA LEU A 53 8.29 3.00 -3.27
C LEU A 53 7.77 3.42 -4.65
N GLY A 54 6.81 2.67 -5.22
CA GLY A 54 6.12 3.05 -6.45
C GLY A 54 5.45 4.43 -6.34
N LEU A 55 4.70 4.66 -5.26
CA LEU A 55 4.06 5.96 -4.98
C LEU A 55 5.07 7.11 -4.86
N ARG A 56 6.28 6.84 -4.36
CA ARG A 56 7.33 7.86 -4.23
C ARG A 56 7.89 8.33 -5.57
N THR A 57 7.65 7.58 -6.64
CA THR A 57 8.02 7.98 -8.01
C THR A 57 6.95 8.87 -8.66
N GLU A 58 5.74 8.94 -8.09
CA GLU A 58 4.71 9.85 -8.57
C GLU A 58 4.95 11.27 -8.04
N PRO A 59 5.02 12.29 -8.92
CA PRO A 59 5.38 13.67 -8.55
C PRO A 59 4.28 14.44 -7.80
N VAL A 60 3.21 13.78 -7.36
CA VAL A 60 1.95 14.41 -6.93
C VAL A 60 1.79 14.47 -5.40
N VAL A 61 2.73 13.94 -4.63
CA VAL A 61 2.65 14.09 -3.16
C VAL A 61 3.18 15.47 -2.78
N PRO A 62 2.35 16.38 -2.21
CA PRO A 62 2.83 17.66 -1.72
C PRO A 62 3.92 17.38 -0.69
N VAL A 63 5.15 17.70 -1.07
CA VAL A 63 6.31 17.51 -0.21
C VAL A 63 6.14 18.53 0.92
N PHE A 64 5.88 18.06 2.15
CA PHE A 64 5.73 18.92 3.33
C PHE A 64 6.98 19.79 3.63
N SER A 65 8.10 19.56 2.94
CA SER A 65 9.32 20.38 3.01
C SER A 65 9.44 21.43 1.90
N LEU A 66 8.48 21.54 0.99
CA LEU A 66 8.40 22.61 -0.01
C LEU A 66 7.38 23.67 0.43
N PRO A 67 7.60 24.96 0.11
CA PRO A 67 6.60 25.98 0.32
C PRO A 67 5.30 25.54 -0.35
N TRP A 68 4.19 25.70 0.37
CA TRP A 68 2.85 25.33 -0.11
C TRP A 68 2.66 25.85 -1.54
N GLN A 69 2.54 24.93 -2.50
CA GLN A 69 2.19 25.27 -3.86
C GLN A 69 0.67 25.15 -3.98
N PRO A 70 -0.01 26.16 -4.57
CA PRO A 70 -1.42 26.05 -4.83
C PRO A 70 -1.64 24.78 -5.69
N PRO A 71 -2.64 23.96 -5.36
CA PRO A 71 -2.93 22.77 -6.14
C PRO A 71 -3.21 23.23 -7.57
N LEU A 72 -2.23 23.00 -8.47
CA LEU A 72 -2.45 23.15 -9.90
C LEU A 72 -3.59 22.19 -10.22
N GLN A 73 -4.76 22.75 -10.54
CA GLN A 73 -5.96 22.04 -10.94
C GLN A 73 -5.76 21.36 -12.30
N THR A 74 -4.73 20.51 -12.41
CA THR A 74 -4.40 19.77 -13.62
C THR A 74 -4.49 18.29 -13.26
N GLY A 75 -5.71 17.81 -13.04
CA GLY A 75 -5.94 16.39 -12.74
C GLY A 75 -7.28 16.04 -12.09
N ALA A 76 -8.08 17.02 -11.65
CA ALA A 76 -9.44 16.78 -11.15
C ALA A 76 -10.51 16.67 -12.26
N ASN A 77 -10.12 16.50 -13.52
CA ASN A 77 -11.06 16.12 -14.58
C ASN A 77 -11.02 14.60 -14.76
N LEU A 78 -12.04 13.97 -14.21
CA LEU A 78 -12.48 12.62 -14.54
C LEU A 78 -12.82 12.57 -16.05
N LEU A 79 -12.02 11.84 -16.82
CA LEU A 79 -12.42 11.21 -18.08
C LEU A 79 -12.02 9.74 -18.03
#